data_AF-A0A523E7W3-F1
#
_entry.id   AF-A0A523E7W3-F1
#
_cell.length_a   1.000
_cell.length_b   1.000
_cell.length_c   1.000
_cell.angle_alpha   90.00
_cell.angle_beta   90.00
_cell.angle_gamma   90.00
#
_symmetry.space_group_name_H-M   'P 1'
#
loop_
_entity.id
_entity.type
_entity.pdbx_description
1 polymer ?
#
loop_
_entity_poly.entity_id
_entity_poly.type
_entity_poly.pdbx_seq_one_letter_code
_entity_poly.pdbx_strand_id
1 'polypeptide(L)'
;MEKSLAAREKIVAHLRDGEICKGYTRDFDGLRTSFHVYSPENPVSRSCRIELDELKALFYVRSWKGRPGRVERSYSFDQKQHPRGRRAAVRFRDGERIWGYVLDEEPGDTGFFLIPANPQDNNLKIFVIHSAMEEISFLPDEVETSH
;
A
#
# COMPACT_ATOMS: atom_id res chain seq x y z
N MET A 1 22.59 -25.64 -0.86
CA MET A 1 22.42 -24.41 -1.67
C MET A 1 21.24 -23.63 -1.07
N GLU A 2 21.45 -23.04 0.11
CA GLU A 2 20.46 -22.17 0.74
C GLU A 2 20.54 -20.80 0.07
N LYS A 3 19.66 -20.57 -0.91
CA LYS A 3 19.40 -19.20 -1.35
C LYS A 3 18.88 -18.46 -0.13
N SER A 4 19.71 -17.52 0.36
CA SER A 4 19.36 -16.45 1.29
C SER A 4 17.89 -16.08 1.10
N LEU A 5 17.08 -16.32 2.14
CA LEU A 5 15.75 -15.75 2.28
C LEU A 5 15.95 -14.24 2.47
N ALA A 6 16.21 -13.52 1.36
CA ALA A 6 15.99 -12.09 1.31
C ALA A 6 14.61 -11.86 1.96
N ALA A 7 14.57 -11.03 3.00
CA ALA A 7 13.41 -10.86 3.85
C ALA A 7 12.17 -10.64 2.97
N ARG A 8 11.30 -11.66 2.87
CA ARG A 8 10.13 -11.60 2.02
C ARG A 8 9.25 -10.47 2.51
N GLU A 9 8.89 -9.55 1.63
CA GLU A 9 7.99 -8.46 1.98
C GLU A 9 6.65 -9.06 2.42
N LYS A 10 6.23 -8.78 3.65
CA LYS A 10 4.94 -9.23 4.15
C LYS A 10 3.86 -8.37 3.53
N ILE A 11 2.80 -8.99 3.05
CA ILE A 11 1.68 -8.29 2.45
C ILE A 11 0.37 -8.59 3.16
N VAL A 12 -0.55 -7.64 3.01
CA VAL A 12 -1.97 -7.77 3.32
C VAL A 12 -2.74 -7.31 2.07
N ALA A 13 -3.41 -8.22 1.40
CA ALA A 13 -4.35 -7.89 0.33
C ALA A 13 -5.72 -7.64 0.97
N HIS A 14 -6.25 -6.43 0.81
CA HIS A 14 -7.58 -6.07 1.28
C HIS A 14 -8.51 -6.01 0.07
N LEU A 15 -9.54 -6.85 0.06
CA LEU A 15 -10.53 -6.88 -0.99
C LEU A 15 -11.61 -5.82 -0.72
N ARG A 16 -12.37 -5.47 -1.76
CA ARG A 16 -13.42 -4.44 -1.70
C ARG A 16 -14.59 -4.82 -0.80
N ASP A 17 -14.82 -6.11 -0.60
CA ASP A 17 -15.85 -6.65 0.29
C ASP A 17 -15.43 -6.69 1.77
N GLY A 18 -14.17 -6.29 2.06
CA GLY A 18 -13.59 -6.31 3.39
C GLY A 18 -12.85 -7.61 3.74
N GLU A 19 -12.78 -8.60 2.84
CA GLU A 19 -11.95 -9.78 3.05
C GLU A 19 -10.47 -9.43 3.05
N ILE A 20 -9.70 -10.14 3.89
CA ILE A 20 -8.28 -9.89 4.08
C ILE A 20 -7.48 -11.17 3.87
N CYS A 21 -6.53 -11.12 2.93
CA CYS A 21 -5.56 -12.18 2.70
C CYS A 21 -4.15 -11.73 3.13
N LYS A 22 -3.54 -12.44 4.08
CA LYS A 22 -2.19 -12.13 4.60
C LYS A 22 -1.19 -13.16 4.10
N GLY A 23 -0.02 -12.70 3.66
CA GLY A 23 1.02 -13.61 3.22
C GLY A 23 2.15 -12.93 2.49
N TYR A 24 2.68 -13.62 1.49
CA TYR A 24 3.74 -13.15 0.61
C TYR A 24 3.27 -13.21 -0.83
N THR A 25 3.77 -12.33 -1.70
CA THR A 25 3.61 -12.48 -3.15
C THR A 25 4.97 -12.64 -3.81
N ARG A 26 4.98 -13.25 -5.01
CA ARG A 26 6.18 -13.43 -5.84
C ARG A 26 5.96 -12.95 -7.28
N ASP A 27 4.73 -12.58 -7.61
CA ASP A 27 4.24 -12.38 -8.97
C ASP A 27 3.30 -11.18 -9.09
N PHE A 28 3.18 -10.36 -8.03
CA PHE A 28 2.44 -9.10 -8.09
C PHE A 28 3.07 -8.15 -9.12
N ASP A 29 2.21 -7.67 -10.01
CA ASP A 29 2.52 -6.74 -11.08
C ASP A 29 1.23 -5.95 -11.36
N GLY A 30 1.27 -4.63 -11.18
CA GLY A 30 0.10 -3.75 -11.31
C GLY A 30 -0.47 -3.69 -12.74
N LEU A 31 0.27 -4.19 -13.74
CA LEU A 31 -0.15 -4.25 -15.13
C LEU A 31 -0.88 -5.57 -15.48
N ARG A 32 -0.90 -6.55 -14.56
CA ARG A 32 -1.61 -7.82 -14.74
C ARG A 32 -3.00 -7.75 -14.12
N THR A 33 -3.87 -8.71 -14.48
CA THR A 33 -5.23 -8.77 -13.92
C THR A 33 -5.30 -9.49 -12.58
N SER A 34 -4.30 -10.31 -12.23
CA SER A 34 -4.28 -11.08 -10.99
C SER A 34 -2.87 -11.44 -10.53
N PHE A 35 -2.77 -11.85 -9.27
CA PHE A 35 -1.53 -12.34 -8.63
C PHE A 35 -1.86 -13.37 -7.54
N HIS A 36 -0.82 -13.96 -6.92
CA HIS A 36 -1.00 -14.92 -5.84
C HIS A 36 -0.48 -14.41 -4.49
N VAL A 37 -1.29 -14.65 -3.45
CA VAL A 37 -0.90 -14.52 -2.04
C VAL A 37 -0.61 -15.90 -1.50
N TYR A 38 0.65 -16.15 -1.13
CA TYR A 38 1.13 -17.39 -0.57
C TYR A 38 1.04 -17.35 0.96
N SER A 39 0.49 -18.41 1.55
CA SER A 39 0.31 -18.51 3.00
C SER A 39 1.66 -18.41 3.74
N PRO A 40 1.72 -17.73 4.90
CA PRO A 40 2.90 -17.76 5.74
C PRO A 40 3.28 -19.15 6.24
N GLU A 41 2.28 -19.97 6.53
CA GLU A 41 2.45 -21.29 7.15
C GLU A 41 2.87 -22.33 6.12
N ASN A 42 2.32 -22.23 4.90
CA ASN A 42 2.68 -23.13 3.79
C ASN A 42 2.78 -22.36 2.45
N PRO A 43 3.90 -21.65 2.23
CA PRO A 43 4.09 -20.80 1.05
C PRO A 43 4.35 -21.57 -0.26
N VAL A 44 4.54 -22.89 -0.19
CA VAL A 44 4.80 -23.72 -1.38
C VAL A 44 3.51 -24.32 -1.92
N SER A 45 2.61 -24.76 -1.03
CA SER A 45 1.44 -25.54 -1.41
C SER A 45 0.11 -24.81 -1.26
N ARG A 46 0.08 -23.62 -0.61
CA ARG A 46 -1.15 -22.84 -0.43
C ARG A 46 -0.99 -21.41 -0.94
N SER A 47 -1.72 -21.10 -1.99
CA SER A 47 -1.91 -19.74 -2.50
C SER A 47 -3.39 -19.42 -2.67
N CYS A 48 -3.72 -18.15 -2.50
CA CYS A 48 -4.98 -17.55 -2.92
C CYS A 48 -4.69 -16.68 -4.15
N ARG A 49 -5.45 -16.87 -5.22
CA ARG A 49 -5.40 -15.98 -6.39
C ARG A 49 -6.30 -14.78 -6.13
N ILE A 50 -5.77 -13.59 -6.35
CA ILE A 50 -6.47 -12.33 -6.15
C ILE A 50 -6.59 -11.62 -7.50
N GLU A 51 -7.82 -11.30 -7.90
CA GLU A 51 -8.07 -10.43 -9.05
C GLU A 51 -7.94 -8.96 -8.63
N LEU A 52 -7.31 -8.13 -9.46
CA LEU A 52 -7.06 -6.72 -9.14
C LEU A 52 -8.33 -5.87 -9.13
N ASP A 53 -9.37 -6.28 -9.85
CA ASP A 53 -10.67 -5.60 -9.86
C ASP A 53 -11.46 -5.84 -8.57
N GLU A 54 -11.24 -6.96 -7.88
CA GLU A 54 -11.78 -7.25 -6.54
C GLU A 54 -10.95 -6.62 -5.41
N LEU A 55 -9.72 -6.20 -5.72
CA LEU A 55 -8.80 -5.63 -4.75
C LEU A 55 -9.12 -4.15 -4.45
N LYS A 56 -9.05 -3.79 -3.17
CA LYS A 56 -9.00 -2.38 -2.73
C LYS A 56 -7.57 -1.84 -2.83
N ALA A 57 -6.65 -2.52 -2.16
CA ALA A 57 -5.23 -2.18 -2.14
C ALA A 57 -4.38 -3.36 -1.64
N LEU A 58 -3.12 -3.37 -2.05
CA LEU A 58 -2.10 -4.27 -1.53
C LEU A 58 -1.18 -3.52 -0.57
N PHE A 59 -1.24 -3.86 0.71
CA PHE A 59 -0.44 -3.23 1.76
C PHE A 59 0.82 -4.05 2.03
N TYR A 60 1.99 -3.44 1.86
CA TYR A 60 3.26 -4.01 2.28
C TYR A 60 3.50 -3.60 3.72
N VAL A 61 3.62 -4.58 4.63
CA VAL A 61 3.60 -4.35 6.07
C VAL A 61 4.87 -4.81 6.78
N ARG A 62 5.20 -4.17 7.90
CA ARG A 62 6.26 -4.62 8.80
C ARG A 62 5.86 -5.93 9.49
N SER A 63 4.61 -6.02 9.92
CA SER A 63 4.04 -7.15 10.69
C SER A 63 2.57 -7.40 10.38
N TRP A 64 2.14 -8.67 10.40
CA TRP A 64 0.72 -9.05 10.27
C TRP A 64 -0.09 -8.91 11.55
N LYS A 65 0.58 -8.80 12.70
CA LYS A 65 -0.09 -8.65 14.00
C LYS A 65 -0.75 -7.28 14.14
N GLY A 66 -0.29 -6.29 13.36
CA GLY A 66 -0.71 -4.89 13.50
C GLY A 66 -0.51 -4.35 14.93
N ARG A 67 -0.86 -3.09 15.16
CA ARG A 67 -1.10 -2.59 16.52
C ARG A 67 -2.53 -2.04 16.54
N PRO A 68 -3.54 -2.86 16.86
CA PRO A 68 -4.91 -2.36 16.98
C PRO A 68 -4.93 -1.23 18.02
N GLY A 69 -5.41 -0.05 17.62
CA GLY A 69 -5.53 1.12 18.50
C GLY A 69 -4.57 2.27 18.24
N ARG A 70 -3.51 2.09 17.43
CA ARG A 70 -2.82 3.27 16.89
C ARG A 70 -3.65 3.78 15.72
N VAL A 71 -4.32 4.90 15.96
CA VAL A 71 -4.91 5.70 14.89
C VAL A 71 -3.75 6.22 14.05
N GLU A 72 -3.38 5.51 12.98
CA GLU A 72 -2.37 5.89 11.98
C GLU A 72 -2.91 7.06 11.11
N ARG A 73 -3.47 8.11 11.74
CA ARG A 73 -3.96 9.33 11.09
C ARG A 73 -2.91 10.43 11.19
N SER A 74 -1.67 10.15 10.82
CA SER A 74 -0.67 11.22 10.79
C SER A 74 -0.86 12.03 9.50
N TYR A 75 -1.19 13.30 9.67
CA TYR A 75 -1.09 14.33 8.63
C TYR A 75 0.35 14.91 8.55
N SER A 76 1.30 14.36 9.32
CA SER A 76 2.66 14.88 9.39
C SER A 76 3.50 14.30 8.26
N PHE A 77 3.78 15.14 7.27
CA PHE A 77 4.75 14.84 6.22
C PHE A 77 6.13 15.31 6.67
N ASP A 78 7.14 14.45 6.58
CA ASP A 78 8.54 14.84 6.69
C ASP A 78 9.14 14.89 5.28
N GLN A 79 9.31 16.09 4.75
CA GLN A 79 9.78 16.30 3.38
C GLN A 79 11.15 15.69 3.10
N LYS A 80 11.97 15.47 4.13
CA LYS A 80 13.29 14.84 3.97
C LYS A 80 13.20 13.36 3.58
N GLN A 81 12.07 12.71 3.85
CA GLN A 81 11.92 11.28 3.60
C GLN A 81 11.67 10.96 2.13
N HIS A 82 10.83 11.74 1.45
CA HIS A 82 10.44 11.51 0.07
C HIS A 82 10.45 12.80 -0.75
N PRO A 83 11.64 13.39 -1.02
CA PRO A 83 11.77 14.70 -1.65
C PRO A 83 11.22 14.78 -3.09
N ARG A 84 10.93 13.64 -3.72
CA ARG A 84 10.33 13.57 -5.07
C ARG A 84 8.87 13.12 -5.09
N GLY A 85 8.32 12.69 -3.95
CA GLY A 85 6.96 12.18 -3.90
C GLY A 85 5.95 13.31 -3.72
N ARG A 86 4.86 13.29 -4.51
CA ARG A 86 3.76 14.27 -4.39
C ARG A 86 2.92 13.93 -3.17
N ARG A 87 2.74 14.88 -2.27
CA ARG A 87 1.92 14.69 -1.06
C ARG A 87 0.45 14.63 -1.45
N ALA A 88 -0.25 13.61 -0.96
CA ALA A 88 -1.66 13.42 -1.24
C ALA A 88 -2.41 12.79 -0.06
N ALA A 89 -3.73 12.97 -0.09
CA ALA A 89 -4.67 12.17 0.67
C ALA A 89 -5.47 11.30 -0.30
N VAL A 90 -5.45 9.99 -0.09
CA VAL A 90 -6.26 9.03 -0.82
C VAL A 90 -7.45 8.65 0.06
N ARG A 91 -8.67 8.86 -0.44
CA ARG A 91 -9.92 8.41 0.18
C ARG A 91 -10.47 7.23 -0.60
N PHE A 92 -10.67 6.12 0.08
CA PHE A 92 -11.29 4.91 -0.46
C PHE A 92 -12.81 4.97 -0.34
N ARG A 93 -13.50 4.21 -1.18
CA ARG A 93 -14.98 4.14 -1.20
C ARG A 93 -15.60 3.56 0.07
N ASP A 94 -14.83 2.87 0.90
CA ASP A 94 -15.27 2.40 2.21
C ASP A 94 -15.06 3.45 3.34
N GLY A 95 -14.65 4.66 2.97
CA GLY A 95 -14.46 5.78 3.89
C GLY A 95 -13.07 5.82 4.54
N GLU A 96 -12.21 4.83 4.31
CA GLU A 96 -10.82 4.90 4.78
C GLU A 96 -10.07 6.02 4.07
N ARG A 97 -9.24 6.76 4.80
CA ARG A 97 -8.38 7.81 4.25
C ARG A 97 -6.93 7.59 4.67
N ILE A 98 -6.03 7.61 3.70
CA ILE A 98 -4.58 7.45 3.89
C ILE A 98 -3.86 8.68 3.36
N TRP A 99 -2.96 9.22 4.17
CA TRP A 99 -2.07 10.33 3.81
C TRP A 99 -0.71 9.77 3.43
N GLY A 100 -0.12 10.26 2.34
CA GLY A 100 1.15 9.73 1.87
C GLY A 100 1.72 10.43 0.65
N TYR A 101 2.85 9.89 0.20
CA TYR A 101 3.59 10.34 -0.97
C TYR A 101 3.26 9.43 -2.14
N VAL A 102 2.74 10.01 -3.22
CA VAL A 102 2.59 9.35 -4.53
C VAL A 102 3.91 9.52 -5.26
N LEU A 103 4.55 8.41 -5.61
CA LEU A 103 5.85 8.44 -6.30
C LEU A 103 5.66 8.68 -7.80
N ASP A 104 4.89 7.79 -8.44
CA ASP A 104 4.60 7.80 -9.86
C ASP A 104 3.13 7.35 -10.03
N GLU A 105 2.36 8.12 -10.80
CA GLU A 105 0.98 7.80 -11.18
C GLU A 105 0.81 8.21 -12.64
N GLU A 106 0.49 7.24 -13.49
CA GLU A 106 0.31 7.45 -14.92
C GLU A 106 -1.16 7.26 -15.30
N PRO A 107 -1.72 8.12 -16.16
CA PRO A 107 -3.06 7.94 -16.68
C PRO A 107 -3.21 6.58 -17.40
N GLY A 108 -4.15 5.76 -16.94
CA GLY A 108 -4.46 4.46 -17.54
C GLY A 108 -3.91 3.25 -16.78
N ASP A 109 -3.05 3.46 -15.79
CA ASP A 109 -2.60 2.39 -14.90
C ASP A 109 -3.75 1.87 -14.02
N THR A 110 -3.68 0.60 -13.61
CA THR A 110 -4.64 -0.01 -12.69
C THR A 110 -4.59 0.63 -11.30
N GLY A 111 -3.42 1.14 -10.92
CA GLY A 111 -3.13 1.68 -9.61
C GLY A 111 -1.73 2.29 -9.54
N PHE A 112 -1.38 2.79 -8.37
CA PHE A 112 -0.08 3.42 -8.11
C PHE A 112 0.43 3.07 -6.72
N PHE A 113 1.71 3.33 -6.48
CA PHE A 113 2.28 3.21 -5.15
C PHE A 113 2.13 4.49 -4.32
N LEU A 114 1.60 4.33 -3.12
CA LEU A 114 1.52 5.33 -2.07
C LEU A 114 2.44 4.92 -0.91
N ILE A 115 3.30 5.82 -0.45
CA ILE A 115 4.08 5.64 0.78
C ILE A 115 3.38 6.41 1.91
N PRO A 116 2.95 5.76 3.00
CA PRO A 116 2.32 6.46 4.12
C PRO A 116 3.17 7.60 4.68
N ALA A 117 2.51 8.70 5.07
CA ALA A 117 3.19 9.89 5.57
C ALA A 117 3.98 9.63 6.87
N ASN A 118 3.48 8.73 7.73
CA ASN A 118 4.16 8.36 8.95
C ASN A 118 5.10 7.16 8.72
N PRO A 119 6.43 7.33 8.82
CA PRO A 119 7.36 6.19 8.69
C PRO A 119 7.19 5.16 9.81
N GLN A 120 6.57 5.52 10.94
CA GLN A 120 6.32 4.61 12.05
C GLN A 120 5.08 3.73 11.85
N ASP A 121 4.31 3.95 10.79
CA ASP A 121 3.17 3.10 10.47
C ASP A 121 3.62 1.67 10.18
N ASN A 122 2.70 0.74 10.42
CA ASN A 122 2.94 -0.66 10.05
C ASN A 122 3.00 -0.84 8.53
N ASN A 123 2.33 0.04 7.78
CA ASN A 123 2.35 0.08 6.32
C ASN A 123 3.65 0.75 5.83
N LEU A 124 4.37 0.06 4.95
CA LEU A 124 5.62 0.51 4.35
C LEU A 124 5.39 1.21 3.01
N LYS A 125 4.58 0.58 2.17
CA LYS A 125 4.10 1.09 0.88
C LYS A 125 2.78 0.39 0.56
N ILE A 126 1.94 1.03 -0.23
CA ILE A 126 0.60 0.56 -0.54
C ILE A 126 0.42 0.68 -2.05
N PHE A 127 0.09 -0.42 -2.72
CA PHE A 127 -0.40 -0.33 -4.09
C PHE A 127 -1.91 -0.09 -4.05
N VAL A 128 -2.33 1.10 -4.46
CA VAL A 128 -3.71 1.56 -4.41
C VAL A 128 -4.38 1.30 -5.75
N ILE A 129 -5.55 0.63 -5.75
CA ILE A 129 -6.33 0.41 -6.99
C ILE A 129 -7.18 1.65 -7.30
N HIS A 130 -7.05 2.21 -8.50
CA HIS A 130 -7.75 3.44 -8.88
C HIS A 130 -9.27 3.33 -8.71
N SER A 131 -9.85 2.23 -9.18
CA SER A 131 -11.30 2.02 -9.10
C SER A 131 -11.81 1.77 -7.67
N ALA A 132 -10.94 1.55 -6.68
CA ALA A 132 -11.29 1.43 -5.26
C ALA A 132 -11.27 2.79 -4.53
N MET A 133 -10.66 3.80 -5.15
CA MET A 133 -10.66 5.16 -4.63
C MET A 133 -12.02 5.83 -4.88
N GLU A 134 -12.35 6.72 -3.97
CA GLU A 134 -13.36 7.75 -4.16
C GLU A 134 -12.70 9.06 -4.61
N GLU A 135 -11.54 9.40 -4.05
CA GLU A 135 -10.87 10.66 -4.31
C GLU A 135 -9.36 10.58 -4.03
N ILE A 136 -8.58 11.35 -4.79
CA ILE A 136 -7.19 11.70 -4.48
C ILE A 136 -7.07 13.23 -4.42
N SER A 137 -6.63 13.76 -3.27
CA SER A 137 -6.43 15.19 -3.07
C SER A 137 -4.94 15.47 -2.90
N PHE A 138 -4.30 16.12 -3.88
CA PHE A 138 -2.91 16.54 -3.77
C PHE A 138 -2.79 17.78 -2.88
N LEU A 139 -1.79 17.77 -1.99
CA LEU A 139 -1.48 18.90 -1.12
C LEU A 139 -0.52 19.85 -1.84
N PRO A 140 -0.65 21.18 -1.60
CA PRO A 140 0.33 22.13 -2.10
C PRO A 140 1.70 21.84 -1.49
N ASP A 141 2.77 22.22 -2.19
CA ASP A 141 4.11 22.22 -1.59
C ASP A 141 4.12 23.22 -0.41
N GLU A 142 4.79 22.88 0.71
CA GLU A 142 4.93 23.88 1.77
C GLU A 142 5.88 24.93 1.23
N VAL A 143 5.38 26.16 1.17
CA VAL A 143 6.20 27.32 0.90
C VAL A 143 7.18 27.42 2.07
N GLU A 144 8.49 27.26 1.81
CA GLU A 144 9.51 27.63 2.79
C GLU A 144 9.30 29.09 3.16
N THR A 145 8.71 29.37 4.31
CA THR A 145 8.72 30.72 4.87
C THR A 145 10.13 30.98 5.38
N SER A 146 10.98 31.49 4.48
CA SER A 146 12.29 32.05 4.81
C SER A 146 12.10 33.08 5.92
N HIS A 147 12.66 32.80 7.11
CA HIS A 147 12.87 33.78 8.18
C HIS A 147 14.36 34.08 8.25
#